data_AF-A0A3E1DE79-F1
#
_entry.id   AF-A0A3E1DE79-F1
#
_cell.length_a   1.000
_cell.length_b   1.000
_cell.length_c   1.000
_cell.angle_alpha   90.00
_cell.angle_beta   90.00
_cell.angle_gamma   90.00
#
_symmetry.space_group_name_H-M   'P 1'
#
loop_
_entity.id
_entity.type
_entity.pdbx_description
1 polymer ?
#
loop_
_entity_poly.entity_id
_entity_poly.type
_entity_poly.pdbx_seq_one_letter_code
_entity_poly.pdbx_strand_id
1 'polypeptide(L)'
;MSQSLCTSCGYIGETKIATKGSTDTEIILWFCFLIPGLIYSIWRFRSRYEECPMCDQATIIRADSPQAQQIIRENRAKKIAAIPAFRPPSKVAIGVGRVVGRFVGRLLK
;
A
#
# COMPACT_ATOMS: atom_id res chain seq x y z
N MET A 1 8.01 6.11 -16.78
CA MET A 1 7.67 5.26 -15.63
C MET A 1 6.17 5.34 -15.41
N SER A 2 5.45 4.24 -15.63
CA SER A 2 4.00 4.15 -15.48
C SER A 2 3.65 3.96 -14.00
N GLN A 3 3.06 4.99 -13.39
CA GLN A 3 2.55 4.87 -12.02
C GLN A 3 1.26 4.05 -12.04
N SER A 4 1.18 3.06 -11.16
CA SER A 4 -0.02 2.23 -10.97
C SER A 4 -0.62 2.50 -9.59
N LEU A 5 -1.94 2.42 -9.48
CA LEU A 5 -2.71 2.58 -8.25
C LEU A 5 -3.39 1.24 -7.92
N CYS A 6 -3.17 0.75 -6.70
CA CYS A 6 -3.98 -0.33 -6.16
C CYS A 6 -5.28 0.24 -5.57
N THR A 7 -6.42 -0.28 -6.02
CA THR A 7 -7.74 0.17 -5.54
C THR A 7 -8.11 -0.37 -4.15
N SER A 8 -7.48 -1.47 -3.73
CA SER A 8 -7.76 -2.11 -2.43
C SER A 8 -7.03 -1.43 -1.27
N CYS A 9 -5.74 -1.10 -1.44
CA CYS A 9 -4.93 -0.50 -0.38
C CYS A 9 -4.57 0.97 -0.61
N GLY A 10 -4.78 1.50 -1.82
CA GLY A 10 -4.41 2.88 -2.18
C GLY A 10 -2.93 3.10 -2.45
N TYR A 11 -2.13 2.04 -2.61
CA TYR A 11 -0.70 2.14 -2.96
C TYR A 11 -0.52 2.72 -4.36
N ILE A 12 0.39 3.68 -4.50
CA ILE A 12 0.75 4.32 -5.77
C ILE A 12 2.23 4.02 -6.03
N GLY A 13 2.53 3.28 -7.10
CA GLY A 13 3.90 2.90 -7.40
C GLY A 13 4.03 1.84 -8.49
N GLU A 14 5.15 1.13 -8.48
CA GLU A 14 5.42 0.01 -9.39
C GLU A 14 4.70 -1.25 -8.92
N THR A 15 4.16 -2.01 -9.88
CA THR A 15 3.56 -3.32 -9.61
C THR A 15 4.64 -4.38 -9.48
N LYS A 16 4.33 -5.40 -8.68
CA LYS A 16 5.17 -6.59 -8.60
C LYS A 16 4.60 -7.62 -9.57
N ILE A 17 5.46 -8.25 -10.36
CA ILE A 17 5.03 -9.36 -11.23
C ILE A 17 5.06 -10.64 -10.41
N ALA A 18 3.90 -11.27 -10.26
CA ALA A 18 3.77 -12.56 -9.63
C ALA A 18 3.30 -13.62 -10.60
N THR A 19 3.60 -14.85 -10.23
CA THR A 19 3.50 -15.97 -11.13
C THR A 19 2.86 -17.13 -10.36
N LYS A 20 1.63 -17.51 -10.74
CA LYS A 20 0.90 -18.63 -10.13
C LYS A 20 1.56 -19.98 -10.47
N GLY A 21 2.02 -20.72 -9.46
CA GLY A 21 2.50 -22.10 -9.59
C GLY A 21 3.93 -22.34 -9.08
N SER A 22 4.24 -23.59 -8.75
CA SER A 22 5.56 -24.01 -8.26
C SER A 22 6.48 -24.44 -9.41
N THR A 23 7.74 -23.99 -9.39
CA THR A 23 8.78 -24.43 -10.34
C THR A 23 9.02 -25.93 -10.28
N ASP A 24 8.74 -26.55 -9.14
CA ASP A 24 9.04 -27.96 -8.87
C ASP A 24 8.15 -28.90 -9.70
N THR A 25 6.88 -28.53 -9.89
CA THR A 25 5.94 -29.32 -10.72
C THR A 25 6.33 -29.30 -12.20
N GLU A 26 6.89 -28.20 -12.67
CA GLU A 26 7.39 -28.06 -14.05
C GLU A 26 8.57 -29.02 -14.30
N ILE A 27 9.53 -29.05 -13.37
CA ILE A 27 10.71 -29.91 -13.45
C ILE A 27 10.31 -31.40 -13.44
N ILE A 28 9.41 -31.80 -12.53
CA ILE A 28 8.94 -33.20 -12.44
C ILE A 28 8.23 -33.63 -13.74
N LEU A 29 7.40 -32.76 -14.33
CA LEU A 29 6.73 -33.06 -15.60
C LEU A 29 7.73 -33.23 -16.75
N TRP A 30 8.76 -32.38 -16.82
CA TRP A 30 9.82 -32.50 -17.81
C TRP A 30 10.60 -33.82 -17.71
N PHE A 31 10.81 -34.33 -16.49
CA PHE A 31 11.50 -35.61 -16.27
C PHE A 31 10.66 -36.85 -16.58
N CYS A 32 9.34 -36.80 -16.35
CA CYS A 32 8.47 -37.97 -16.57
C CYS A 32 7.86 -38.02 -17.98
N PHE A 33 7.51 -36.88 -18.59
CA PHE A 33 6.87 -36.82 -19.91
C PHE A 33 7.11 -35.44 -20.57
N LEU A 34 7.90 -35.42 -21.64
CA LEU A 34 8.31 -34.18 -22.35
C LEU A 34 7.13 -33.32 -22.86
N ILE A 35 6.05 -33.97 -23.32
CA ILE A 35 4.88 -33.32 -23.91
C ILE A 35 4.05 -32.51 -22.89
N PRO A 36 3.61 -33.08 -21.74
CA PRO A 36 2.91 -32.32 -20.72
C PRO A 36 3.78 -31.23 -20.08
N GLY A 37 5.11 -31.42 -19.99
CA GLY A 37 6.05 -30.38 -19.55
C GLY A 37 5.96 -29.12 -20.42
N LEU A 38 5.94 -29.29 -21.75
CA LEU A 38 5.85 -28.17 -22.70
C LEU A 38 4.54 -27.38 -22.57
N ILE A 39 3.41 -28.10 -22.43
CA ILE A 39 2.08 -27.48 -22.26
C ILE A 39 2.02 -26.70 -20.94
N TYR A 40 2.59 -27.25 -19.87
CA TYR A 40 2.64 -26.59 -18.58
C TYR A 40 3.50 -25.32 -18.61
N SER A 41 4.67 -25.34 -19.25
CA SER A 41 5.51 -24.14 -19.42
C SER A 41 4.78 -22.99 -20.14
N ILE A 42 3.99 -23.30 -21.18
CA ILE A 42 3.19 -22.29 -21.90
C ILE A 42 2.11 -21.71 -20.99
N TRP A 43 1.36 -22.56 -20.27
CA TRP A 43 0.34 -22.12 -19.32
C TRP A 43 0.97 -21.27 -18.19
N ARG A 44 2.15 -21.66 -17.71
CA ARG A 44 2.91 -20.97 -16.68
C ARG A 44 3.34 -19.58 -17.12
N PHE A 45 3.82 -19.44 -18.36
CA PHE A 45 4.18 -18.15 -18.95
C PHE A 45 2.97 -17.25 -19.20
N ARG A 46 1.79 -17.83 -19.46
CA ARG A 46 0.54 -17.08 -19.61
C ARG A 46 -0.08 -16.67 -18.27
N SER A 47 0.35 -17.28 -17.17
CA SER A 47 -0.17 -17.05 -15.82
C SER A 47 0.64 -16.01 -15.01
N ARG A 48 1.49 -15.20 -15.67
CA ARG A 48 2.11 -14.04 -15.03
C ARG A 48 1.06 -12.94 -14.90
N TYR A 49 0.89 -12.40 -13.71
CA TYR A 49 -0.02 -11.28 -13.46
C TYR A 49 0.67 -10.25 -12.58
N GLU A 50 0.22 -9.00 -12.72
CA GLU A 50 0.68 -7.91 -11.87
C GLU A 50 -0.12 -7.93 -10.56
N GLU A 51 0.58 -7.85 -9.44
CA GLU A 51 0.01 -7.77 -8.09
C GLU A 51 0.56 -6.56 -7.34
N CYS A 52 -0.22 -6.06 -6.40
CA CYS A 52 0.22 -4.98 -5.53
C CYS A 52 1.22 -5.52 -4.48
N PRO A 53 2.42 -4.93 -4.33
CA PRO A 53 3.40 -5.39 -3.36
C PRO A 53 3.00 -5.20 -1.88
N MET A 54 1.95 -4.41 -1.62
CA MET A 54 1.50 -4.10 -0.25
C MET A 54 0.37 -5.02 0.23
N CYS A 55 -0.43 -5.57 -0.68
CA CYS A 55 -1.64 -6.32 -0.32
C CYS A 55 -1.89 -7.57 -1.17
N ASP A 56 -0.96 -7.92 -2.06
CA ASP A 56 -0.96 -9.11 -2.93
C ASP A 56 -2.22 -9.27 -3.79
N GLN A 57 -2.98 -8.19 -3.97
CA GLN A 57 -4.18 -8.16 -4.81
C GLN A 57 -3.84 -7.75 -6.23
N ALA A 58 -4.47 -8.42 -7.20
CA ALA A 58 -4.37 -8.13 -8.63
C ALA A 58 -5.23 -6.92 -9.08
N THR A 59 -5.82 -6.17 -8.14
CA THR A 59 -6.74 -5.06 -8.43
C THR A 59 -5.98 -3.74 -8.62
N ILE A 60 -5.18 -3.70 -9.68
CA ILE A 60 -4.36 -2.56 -10.07
C ILE A 60 -5.00 -1.83 -11.25
N ILE A 61 -5.01 -0.50 -11.18
CA ILE A 61 -5.37 0.38 -12.29
C ILE A 61 -4.23 1.35 -12.58
N ARG A 62 -4.12 1.83 -13.82
CA ARG A 62 -3.12 2.86 -14.13
C ARG A 62 -3.50 4.18 -13.46
N ALA A 63 -2.51 4.88 -12.89
CA ALA A 63 -2.74 6.12 -12.14
C ALA A 63 -3.19 7.29 -13.03
N ASP A 64 -3.00 7.20 -14.34
CA ASP A 64 -3.46 8.17 -15.34
C ASP A 64 -4.97 8.07 -15.63
N SER A 65 -5.61 6.95 -15.30
CA SER A 65 -7.04 6.74 -15.55
C SER A 65 -7.91 7.71 -14.73
N PRO A 66 -9.04 8.18 -15.28
CA PRO A 66 -9.95 9.09 -14.57
C PRO A 66 -10.51 8.46 -13.29
N GLN A 67 -10.72 7.13 -13.30
CA GLN A 67 -11.15 6.37 -12.13
C GLN A 67 -10.10 6.39 -11.01
N ALA A 68 -8.81 6.23 -11.34
CA ALA A 68 -7.74 6.32 -10.35
C ALA A 68 -7.69 7.70 -9.68
N GLN A 69 -7.85 8.77 -10.47
CA GLN A 69 -7.84 10.12 -9.94
C GLN A 69 -9.01 10.38 -8.98
N GLN A 70 -10.19 9.83 -9.26
CA GLN A 70 -11.35 9.92 -8.35
C GLN A 70 -11.04 9.26 -7.01
N ILE A 71 -10.56 8.02 -7.02
CA ILE A 71 -10.22 7.26 -5.80
C ILE A 71 -9.14 7.99 -4.98
N ILE A 72 -8.10 8.51 -5.65
CA ILE A 72 -7.03 9.27 -4.97
C ILE A 72 -7.61 10.54 -4.31
N ARG A 73 -8.49 11.27 -5.00
CA ARG A 73 -9.14 12.47 -4.45
C ARG A 73 -10.02 12.13 -3.26
N GLU A 74 -10.84 11.09 -3.37
CA GLU A 74 -11.71 10.63 -2.27
C GLU A 74 -10.91 10.18 -1.05
N ASN A 75 -9.86 9.37 -1.25
CA ASN A 75 -8.99 8.92 -0.17
C ASN A 75 -8.27 10.10 0.50
N ARG A 76 -7.82 11.08 -0.29
CA ARG A 76 -7.21 12.31 0.23
C ARG A 76 -8.23 13.14 1.03
N ALA A 77 -9.45 13.29 0.53
CA ALA A 77 -10.52 14.01 1.21
C ALA A 77 -10.89 13.33 2.54
N LYS A 78 -11.07 12.00 2.54
CA LYS A 78 -11.29 11.21 3.76
C LYS A 78 -10.16 11.37 4.76
N LYS A 79 -8.90 11.31 4.30
CA LYS A 79 -7.73 11.50 5.16
C LYS A 79 -7.72 12.89 5.81
N ILE A 80 -8.03 13.94 5.04
CA ILE A 80 -8.12 15.31 5.56
C ILE A 80 -9.28 15.44 6.57
N ALA A 81 -10.44 14.87 6.26
CA ALA A 81 -11.58 14.87 7.17
C ALA A 81 -11.32 14.07 8.46
N ALA A 82 -10.49 13.02 8.39
CA ALA A 82 -10.10 12.21 9.53
C ALA A 82 -9.03 12.85 10.41
N ILE A 83 -8.28 13.86 9.92
CA ILE A 83 -7.32 14.58 10.77
C ILE A 83 -8.12 15.28 11.88
N PRO A 84 -7.90 14.94 13.16
CA PRO A 84 -8.62 15.57 14.23
C PRO A 84 -8.28 17.06 14.24
N ALA A 85 -9.31 17.90 14.23
CA ALA A 85 -9.12 19.34 14.34
C ALA A 85 -8.29 19.64 15.60
N PHE A 86 -7.34 20.56 15.47
CA PHE A 86 -6.56 21.04 16.61
C PHE A 86 -7.52 21.60 17.67
N ARG A 87 -7.55 20.96 18.84
CA ARG A 87 -8.31 21.46 19.99
C ARG A 87 -7.36 22.32 20.82
N PRO A 88 -7.61 23.64 20.95
CA PRO A 88 -6.79 24.46 21.83
C PRO A 88 -6.89 23.93 23.27
N PRO A 89 -5.80 23.98 24.05
CA PRO A 89 -5.83 23.58 25.45
C PRO A 89 -6.85 24.43 26.22
N SER A 90 -7.50 23.82 27.22
CA SER A 90 -8.42 24.55 28.08
C SER A 90 -7.69 25.68 28.82
N LYS A 91 -8.42 26.74 29.20
CA LYS A 91 -7.86 27.86 29.99
C LYS A 91 -7.13 27.36 31.25
N VAL A 92 -7.64 26.28 31.85
CA VAL A 92 -7.04 25.60 33.00
C VAL A 92 -5.68 24.99 32.66
N ALA A 93 -5.59 24.24 31.55
CA ALA A 93 -4.34 23.63 31.11
C ALA A 93 -3.26 24.70 30.82
N ILE A 94 -3.64 25.83 30.21
CA ILE A 94 -2.73 26.96 29.99
C ILE A 94 -2.25 27.55 31.32
N GLY A 95 -3.16 27.72 32.28
CA GLY A 95 -2.85 28.24 33.61
C GLY A 95 -1.85 27.36 34.36
N VAL A 96 -2.10 26.04 34.41
CA VAL A 96 -1.20 25.06 35.05
C VAL A 96 0.16 25.08 34.37
N GLY A 97 0.23 25.06 33.04
CA GLY A 97 1.49 25.13 32.30
C GLY A 97 2.32 26.37 32.66
N ARG A 98 1.67 27.53 32.82
CA ARG A 98 2.34 28.78 33.22
C ARG A 98 2.89 28.73 34.65
N VAL A 99 2.14 28.13 35.59
CA VAL A 99 2.56 28.00 36.99
C VAL A 99 3.74 27.02 37.10
N VAL A 100 3.63 25.86 36.48
CA VAL A 100 4.69 24.83 36.47
C VAL A 100 5.95 25.39 35.82
N GLY A 101 5.84 26.03 34.65
CA GLY A 101 6.98 26.64 33.97
C GLY A 101 7.69 27.71 34.81
N ARG A 102 6.91 28.54 35.53
CA ARG A 102 7.47 29.55 36.45
C ARG A 102 8.18 28.90 37.64
N PHE A 103 7.65 27.80 38.16
CA PHE A 103 8.24 27.10 39.31
C PHE A 103 9.55 26.42 38.94
N VAL A 104 9.56 25.69 37.82
CA VAL A 104 10.77 25.03 37.28
C VAL A 104 11.86 26.04 36.95
N GLY A 105 11.51 27.15 36.29
CA GLY A 105 12.49 28.22 36.00
C GLY A 105 13.07 28.91 37.23
N ARG A 106 12.37 28.86 38.37
CA ARG A 106 12.87 29.37 39.66
C ARG A 106 13.71 28.34 40.41
N LEU A 107 13.53 27.05 40.12
CA LEU A 107 14.27 25.95 40.74
C LEU A 107 15.60 25.66 40.03
N LEU A 108 15.69 25.99 38.74
CA LEU A 108 16.89 25.85 37.90
C LEU A 108 17.79 27.10 37.89
N LYS A 109 17.47 28.12 38.68
CA LYS A 109 18.23 29.38 38.80
C LYS A 109 18.73 29.53 40.22
#